data_AF-A0A2S5TEI2-F1
#
_entry.id   AF-A0A2S5TEI2-F1
#
_cell.length_a   1.000
_cell.length_b   1.000
_cell.length_c   1.000
_cell.angle_alpha   90.00
_cell.angle_beta   90.00
_cell.angle_gamma   90.00
#
_symmetry.space_group_name_H-M   'P 1'
#
loop_
_entity.id
_entity.type
_entity.pdbx_description
1 polymer ?
#
loop_
_entity_poly.entity_id
_entity_poly.type
_entity_poly.pdbx_seq_one_letter_code
_entity_poly.pdbx_strand_id
1 'polypeptide(L)'
;MNLRFSSRLLRDTLTVLSAAVLGLMLSAGPAWSAELLKPYVLAYTGTADLGAEIAAVKGKLAAAGFEVVGEYSPYPNAHVVSFTSADLKAAAAKPALSAFGAVLNVGLTVVDGKLQVAYLNPRYQAAAYRLPVDLAGVAQNLAKALGAQDSFGADKGRTAEQLRDYRYMVGMESFEDTYDLGSHASYEAAVKAVEANLQKKVGGAAKVFRLDLPGQRTLFGVSRAQVTDQRANDKHILQDTVDQKFTVKTTAYLPYTLLVDGKSVKAQHMRFRMAVWHPDLTMVTFGKLMSSPGAIEELLAQVSGGKKESFSF
;
A
#
# COMPACT_ATOMS: atom_id res chain seq x y z
N MET A 1 30.74 -25.09 -85.83
CA MET A 1 29.33 -25.05 -86.27
C MET A 1 28.46 -25.17 -85.03
N ASN A 2 27.62 -24.17 -84.78
CA ASN A 2 26.79 -23.99 -83.57
C ASN A 2 25.86 -25.18 -83.29
N LEU A 3 25.54 -25.45 -82.01
CA LEU A 3 24.20 -25.21 -81.43
C LEU A 3 24.08 -25.68 -79.96
N ARG A 4 23.74 -24.70 -79.12
CA ARG A 4 22.72 -24.69 -78.02
C ARG A 4 22.93 -25.50 -76.74
N PHE A 5 23.15 -24.72 -75.67
CA PHE A 5 22.83 -25.01 -74.28
C PHE A 5 21.39 -25.54 -74.10
N SER A 6 21.22 -26.56 -73.25
CA SER A 6 19.96 -26.77 -72.52
C SER A 6 20.21 -26.53 -71.03
N SER A 7 19.86 -25.32 -70.61
CA SER A 7 20.03 -24.72 -69.29
C SER A 7 18.95 -25.17 -68.28
N ARG A 8 18.66 -26.48 -68.19
CA ARG A 8 17.58 -26.98 -67.32
C ARG A 8 18.02 -27.70 -66.05
N LEU A 9 19.26 -28.15 -65.91
CA LEU A 9 19.67 -28.94 -64.73
C LEU A 9 20.33 -28.15 -63.60
N LEU A 10 20.68 -26.89 -63.81
CA LEU A 10 21.37 -26.04 -62.81
C LEU A 10 20.44 -25.09 -62.04
N ARG A 11 19.13 -25.12 -62.32
CA ARG A 11 18.14 -24.27 -61.63
C ARG A 11 17.44 -24.94 -60.45
N ASP A 12 17.54 -26.26 -60.31
CA ASP A 12 16.76 -26.98 -59.29
C ASP A 12 17.56 -27.33 -58.03
N THR A 13 18.87 -27.10 -57.99
CA THR A 13 19.71 -27.36 -56.80
C THR A 13 20.15 -26.11 -56.06
N LEU A 14 19.99 -24.90 -56.62
CA LEU A 14 20.26 -23.65 -55.89
C LEU A 14 19.03 -23.12 -55.13
N THR A 15 17.81 -23.56 -55.45
CA THR A 15 16.58 -23.05 -54.84
C THR A 15 16.21 -23.77 -53.54
N VAL A 16 16.91 -24.86 -53.19
CA VAL A 16 16.65 -25.63 -51.95
C VAL A 16 17.61 -25.25 -50.82
N LEU A 17 18.73 -24.56 -51.09
CA LEU A 17 19.65 -24.07 -50.05
C LEU A 17 19.49 -22.60 -49.65
N SER A 18 18.63 -21.83 -50.32
CA SER A 18 18.30 -20.46 -49.89
C SER A 18 17.06 -20.38 -48.99
N ALA A 19 16.33 -21.49 -48.79
CA ALA A 19 15.13 -21.54 -47.95
C ALA A 19 15.38 -21.99 -46.51
N ALA A 20 16.61 -22.40 -46.15
CA ALA A 20 16.92 -22.96 -44.82
C ALA A 20 17.67 -22.00 -43.87
N VAL A 21 18.03 -20.78 -44.30
CA VAL A 21 18.75 -19.79 -43.47
C VAL A 21 17.90 -18.56 -43.13
N LEU A 22 16.69 -18.46 -43.68
CA LEU A 22 15.77 -17.33 -43.47
C LEU A 22 14.56 -17.67 -42.59
N GLY A 23 14.73 -18.61 -41.64
CA GLY A 23 13.65 -19.10 -40.76
C GLY A 23 13.90 -18.92 -39.26
N LEU A 24 15.03 -18.31 -38.87
CA LEU A 24 15.38 -18.04 -37.47
C LEU A 24 15.60 -16.55 -37.22
N MET A 25 14.69 -15.71 -37.72
CA MET A 25 14.37 -14.50 -36.97
C MET A 25 13.49 -14.95 -35.81
N LEU A 26 14.13 -15.39 -34.72
CA LEU A 26 13.51 -15.31 -33.41
C LEU A 26 13.00 -13.89 -33.29
N SER A 27 11.68 -13.76 -33.29
CA SER A 27 10.98 -12.62 -32.77
C SER A 27 11.39 -12.48 -31.31
N ALA A 28 12.52 -11.79 -31.07
CA ALA A 28 12.72 -11.06 -29.84
C ALA A 28 11.65 -9.95 -29.88
N GLY A 29 10.42 -10.32 -29.52
CA GLY A 29 9.46 -9.35 -29.05
C GLY A 29 10.17 -8.53 -27.97
N PRO A 30 9.93 -7.22 -27.87
CA PRO A 30 10.51 -6.43 -26.79
C PRO A 30 10.26 -7.19 -25.49
N ALA A 31 11.33 -7.57 -24.80
CA ALA A 31 11.20 -8.03 -23.44
C ALA A 31 10.69 -6.80 -22.66
N TRP A 32 9.37 -6.66 -22.57
CA TRP A 32 8.74 -5.73 -21.66
C TRP A 32 9.14 -6.23 -20.26
N SER A 33 10.28 -5.75 -19.76
CA SER A 33 10.64 -5.96 -18.37
C SER A 33 9.52 -5.31 -17.56
N ALA A 34 8.70 -6.14 -16.91
CA ALA A 34 7.65 -5.65 -16.05
C ALA A 34 8.25 -4.66 -15.04
N GLU A 35 7.60 -3.51 -14.87
CA GLU A 35 8.07 -2.45 -13.99
C GLU A 35 8.16 -2.98 -12.55
N LEU A 36 9.32 -2.78 -11.93
CA LEU A 36 9.55 -3.18 -10.54
C LEU A 36 9.17 -2.03 -9.61
N LEU A 37 8.05 -2.19 -8.92
CA LEU A 37 7.51 -1.22 -7.98
C LEU A 37 8.13 -1.43 -6.59
N LYS A 38 8.43 -0.32 -5.92
CA LYS A 38 8.81 -0.30 -4.50
C LYS A 38 7.72 0.38 -3.65
N PRO A 39 7.58 0.00 -2.36
CA PRO A 39 6.44 0.45 -1.56
C PRO A 39 6.36 1.98 -1.39
N TYR A 40 7.49 2.66 -1.21
CA TYR A 40 7.49 4.08 -0.88
C TYR A 40 8.21 4.91 -1.94
N VAL A 41 7.85 6.18 -2.00
CA VAL A 41 8.58 7.20 -2.77
C VAL A 41 9.09 8.27 -1.81
N LEU A 42 10.39 8.51 -1.84
CA LEU A 42 11.01 9.67 -1.18
C LEU A 42 10.72 10.88 -2.08
N ALA A 43 9.93 11.81 -1.56
CA ALA A 43 9.62 13.05 -2.27
C ALA A 43 10.84 13.97 -2.26
N TYR A 44 11.36 14.26 -1.08
CA TYR A 44 12.57 15.05 -0.86
C TYR A 44 13.07 14.93 0.59
N THR A 45 14.31 15.36 0.80
CA THR A 45 14.86 15.68 2.12
C THR A 45 15.05 17.18 2.29
N GLY A 46 14.90 17.69 3.52
CA GLY A 46 15.00 19.12 3.81
C GLY A 46 15.48 19.44 5.23
N THR A 47 15.32 20.70 5.63
CA THR A 47 15.63 21.19 6.98
C THR A 47 14.52 20.81 7.98
N ALA A 48 14.84 20.75 9.27
CA ALA A 48 13.96 20.20 10.31
C ALA A 48 12.82 21.11 10.83
N ASP A 49 12.34 22.09 10.05
CA ASP A 49 11.11 22.79 10.41
C ASP A 49 9.88 21.95 10.03
N LEU A 50 9.58 20.97 10.89
CA LEU A 50 8.50 20.03 10.68
C LEU A 50 7.14 20.73 10.59
N GLY A 51 6.91 21.77 11.39
CA GLY A 51 5.63 22.50 11.41
C GLY A 51 5.35 23.21 10.10
N ALA A 52 6.33 23.96 9.59
CA ALA A 52 6.23 24.63 8.30
C ALA A 52 6.06 23.63 7.16
N GLU A 53 6.78 22.51 7.19
CA GLU A 53 6.70 21.51 6.12
C GLU A 53 5.35 20.78 6.10
N ILE A 54 4.76 20.47 7.26
CA ILE A 54 3.41 19.90 7.33
C ILE A 54 2.40 20.82 6.61
N ALA A 55 2.46 22.13 6.86
CA ALA A 55 1.60 23.10 6.19
C ALA A 55 1.87 23.16 4.68
N ALA A 56 3.14 23.16 4.26
CA ALA A 56 3.53 23.19 2.86
C ALA A 56 3.07 21.94 2.10
N VAL A 57 3.23 20.74 2.67
CA VAL A 57 2.76 19.48 2.08
C VAL A 57 1.25 19.49 1.89
N LYS A 58 0.48 19.90 2.91
CA LYS A 58 -0.99 20.00 2.79
C LYS A 58 -1.40 21.00 1.70
N GLY A 59 -0.73 22.14 1.62
CA GLY A 59 -0.95 23.14 0.56
C GLY A 59 -0.68 22.60 -0.83
N LYS A 60 0.44 21.90 -1.04
CA LYS A 60 0.81 21.26 -2.32
C LYS A 60 -0.19 20.17 -2.72
N LEU A 61 -0.63 19.34 -1.77
CA LEU A 61 -1.65 18.32 -1.99
C LEU A 61 -2.97 18.96 -2.46
N ALA A 62 -3.45 19.98 -1.74
CA ALA A 62 -4.68 20.68 -2.08
C ALA A 62 -4.60 21.36 -3.47
N ALA A 63 -3.48 22.03 -3.77
CA ALA A 63 -3.24 22.66 -5.07
C ALA A 63 -3.22 21.66 -6.24
N ALA A 64 -2.85 20.41 -5.97
CA ALA A 64 -2.87 19.30 -6.92
C ALA A 64 -4.23 18.56 -6.99
N GLY A 65 -5.25 19.04 -6.27
CA GLY A 65 -6.60 18.46 -6.28
C GLY A 65 -6.79 17.26 -5.35
N PHE A 66 -5.86 17.01 -4.42
CA PHE A 66 -6.03 16.04 -3.36
C PHE A 66 -6.79 16.63 -2.17
N GLU A 67 -7.58 15.80 -1.49
CA GLU A 67 -8.32 16.14 -0.28
C GLU A 67 -7.59 15.56 0.94
N VAL A 68 -7.10 16.42 1.84
CA VAL A 68 -6.54 15.99 3.13
C VAL A 68 -7.70 15.59 4.05
N VAL A 69 -7.72 14.33 4.49
CA VAL A 69 -8.82 13.76 5.30
C VAL A 69 -8.47 13.60 6.77
N GLY A 70 -7.19 13.68 7.12
CA GLY A 70 -6.74 13.63 8.50
C GLY A 70 -5.23 13.70 8.61
N GLU A 71 -4.75 13.95 9.80
CA GLU A 71 -3.33 13.96 10.11
C GLU A 71 -3.09 13.63 11.58
N TYR A 72 -1.93 13.07 11.91
CA TYR A 72 -1.54 12.85 13.30
C TYR A 72 -0.04 12.65 13.46
N SER A 73 0.44 12.79 14.69
CA SER A 73 1.81 12.43 15.07
C SER A 73 1.81 11.05 15.75
N PRO A 74 2.39 10.00 15.14
CA PRO A 74 2.45 8.67 15.74
C PRO A 74 3.51 8.58 16.86
N TYR A 75 4.55 9.40 16.78
CA TYR A 75 5.66 9.51 17.73
C TYR A 75 6.42 10.83 17.53
N PRO A 76 7.25 11.27 18.49
CA PRO A 76 8.03 12.49 18.36
C PRO A 76 8.81 12.55 17.05
N ASN A 77 8.88 13.75 16.46
CA ASN A 77 9.56 14.03 15.19
C ASN A 77 8.98 13.34 13.96
N ALA A 78 7.79 12.75 14.06
CA ALA A 78 7.07 12.17 12.93
C ALA A 78 5.65 12.70 12.83
N HIS A 79 5.19 12.89 11.60
CA HIS A 79 3.83 13.31 11.28
C HIS A 79 3.35 12.58 10.04
N VAL A 80 2.06 12.23 10.02
CA VAL A 80 1.40 11.59 8.89
C VAL A 80 0.27 12.49 8.43
N VAL A 81 0.21 12.75 7.12
CA VAL A 81 -0.93 13.40 6.45
C VAL A 81 -1.60 12.36 5.57
N SER A 82 -2.85 12.02 5.88
CA SER A 82 -3.70 11.12 5.09
C SER A 82 -4.55 11.92 4.12
N PHE A 83 -4.58 11.50 2.86
CA PHE A 83 -5.30 12.22 1.80
C PHE A 83 -5.94 11.27 0.79
N THR A 84 -6.91 11.78 0.04
CA THR A 84 -7.66 11.05 -0.99
C THR A 84 -7.86 11.93 -2.24
N SER A 85 -8.50 11.40 -3.27
CA SER A 85 -8.92 12.10 -4.48
C SER A 85 -10.14 11.41 -5.09
N ALA A 86 -10.79 12.04 -6.07
CA ALA A 86 -11.87 11.39 -6.82
C ALA A 86 -11.42 10.07 -7.44
N ASP A 87 -10.22 10.03 -8.04
CA ASP A 87 -9.65 8.83 -8.66
C ASP A 87 -9.37 7.71 -7.63
N LEU A 88 -8.87 8.07 -6.44
CA LEU A 88 -8.66 7.09 -5.36
C LEU A 88 -9.98 6.51 -4.85
N LYS A 89 -11.00 7.35 -4.64
CA LYS A 89 -12.34 6.90 -4.22
C LYS A 89 -12.99 6.02 -5.30
N ALA A 90 -12.80 6.35 -6.58
CA ALA A 90 -13.31 5.56 -7.70
C ALA A 90 -12.60 4.21 -7.82
N ALA A 91 -11.27 4.18 -7.71
CA ALA A 91 -10.48 2.93 -7.73
C ALA A 91 -10.82 2.00 -6.55
N ALA A 92 -11.09 2.59 -5.39
CA ALA A 92 -11.47 1.87 -4.17
C ALA A 92 -12.98 1.56 -4.07
N ALA A 93 -13.74 1.85 -5.13
CA ALA A 93 -15.19 1.69 -5.10
C ALA A 93 -15.60 0.22 -5.14
N LYS A 94 -14.92 -0.69 -5.83
CA LYS A 94 -15.23 -2.14 -5.83
C LYS A 94 -14.00 -2.96 -6.25
N PRO A 95 -13.82 -4.21 -5.75
CA PRO A 95 -14.64 -4.94 -4.78
C PRO A 95 -14.51 -4.41 -3.34
N ALA A 96 -15.26 -4.94 -2.36
CA ALA A 96 -15.37 -4.35 -1.02
C ALA A 96 -14.01 -4.01 -0.35
N LEU A 97 -13.06 -4.94 -0.36
CA LEU A 97 -11.73 -4.76 0.24
C LEU A 97 -10.86 -3.70 -0.47
N SER A 98 -11.17 -3.34 -1.72
CA SER A 98 -10.49 -2.22 -2.41
C SER A 98 -10.66 -0.89 -1.68
N ALA A 99 -11.66 -0.77 -0.79
CA ALA A 99 -11.86 0.38 0.09
C ALA A 99 -10.61 0.74 0.90
N PHE A 100 -9.75 -0.23 1.25
CA PHE A 100 -8.49 0.04 1.94
C PHE A 100 -7.49 0.85 1.10
N GLY A 101 -7.65 0.90 -0.22
CA GLY A 101 -6.83 1.69 -1.14
C GLY A 101 -7.36 3.10 -1.41
N ALA A 102 -8.43 3.55 -0.74
CA ALA A 102 -9.05 4.85 -0.96
C ALA A 102 -8.25 6.05 -0.43
N VAL A 103 -7.24 5.79 0.41
CA VAL A 103 -6.43 6.80 1.07
C VAL A 103 -4.96 6.49 0.83
N LEU A 104 -4.17 7.54 0.60
CA LEU A 104 -2.72 7.51 0.62
C LEU A 104 -2.22 8.36 1.80
N ASN A 105 -0.95 8.17 2.16
CA ASN A 105 -0.33 8.89 3.26
C ASN A 105 1.00 9.50 2.83
N VAL A 106 1.28 10.70 3.32
CA VAL A 106 2.62 11.30 3.36
C VAL A 106 3.13 11.21 4.80
N GLY A 107 4.31 10.64 4.98
CA GLY A 107 5.08 10.67 6.21
C GLY A 107 6.14 11.78 6.15
N LEU A 108 6.17 12.61 7.18
CA LEU A 108 7.20 13.60 7.44
C LEU A 108 7.96 13.14 8.68
N THR A 109 9.28 12.96 8.60
CA THR A 109 10.06 12.46 9.73
C THR A 109 11.42 13.11 9.81
N VAL A 110 11.75 13.67 10.98
CA VAL A 110 13.07 14.24 11.24
C VAL A 110 13.99 13.16 11.80
N VAL A 111 15.07 12.90 11.07
CA VAL A 111 16.13 11.95 11.44
C VAL A 111 17.44 12.72 11.45
N ASP A 112 18.15 12.71 12.59
CA ASP A 112 19.44 13.40 12.75
C ASP A 112 19.43 14.86 12.29
N GLY A 113 18.33 15.58 12.63
CA GLY A 113 18.15 16.99 12.25
C GLY A 113 17.83 17.23 10.78
N LYS A 114 17.58 16.19 9.99
CA LYS A 114 17.17 16.27 8.58
C LYS A 114 15.76 15.76 8.41
N LEU A 115 14.93 16.54 7.74
CA LEU A 115 13.58 16.14 7.40
C LEU A 115 13.57 15.20 6.20
N GLN A 116 12.80 14.13 6.30
CA GLN A 116 12.47 13.22 5.19
C GLN A 116 10.97 13.33 4.93
N VAL A 117 10.59 13.59 3.68
CA VAL A 117 9.20 13.58 3.24
C VAL A 117 9.03 12.44 2.25
N ALA A 118 8.24 11.44 2.61
CA ALA A 118 8.00 10.26 1.80
C ALA A 118 6.52 9.90 1.76
N TYR A 119 6.06 9.24 0.71
CA TYR A 119 4.66 8.83 0.57
C TYR A 119 4.51 7.39 0.07
N LEU A 120 3.33 6.82 0.29
CA LEU A 120 2.96 5.52 -0.27
C LEU A 120 2.95 5.59 -1.80
N ASN A 121 3.65 4.69 -2.48
CA ASN A 121 3.65 4.61 -3.93
C ASN A 121 2.23 4.22 -4.42
N PRO A 122 1.52 5.08 -5.18
CA PRO A 122 0.14 4.79 -5.58
C PRO A 122 0.02 3.53 -6.44
N ARG A 123 1.00 3.26 -7.31
CA ARG A 123 0.99 2.07 -8.17
C ARG A 123 1.26 0.80 -7.38
N TYR A 124 2.12 0.88 -6.36
CA TYR A 124 2.35 -0.21 -5.44
C TYR A 124 1.08 -0.54 -4.63
N GLN A 125 0.42 0.49 -4.08
CA GLN A 125 -0.85 0.32 -3.37
C GLN A 125 -1.92 -0.29 -4.28
N ALA A 126 -2.03 0.19 -5.52
CA ALA A 126 -2.99 -0.32 -6.49
C ALA A 126 -2.82 -1.83 -6.71
N ALA A 127 -1.58 -2.28 -6.92
CA ALA A 127 -1.29 -3.69 -7.11
C ALA A 127 -1.50 -4.51 -5.82
N ALA A 128 -0.91 -4.08 -4.70
CA ALA A 128 -0.97 -4.78 -3.42
C ALA A 128 -2.40 -4.93 -2.87
N TYR A 129 -3.24 -3.92 -3.08
CA TYR A 129 -4.65 -3.93 -2.64
C TYR A 129 -5.62 -4.28 -3.77
N ARG A 130 -5.10 -4.84 -4.87
CA ARG A 130 -5.86 -5.38 -6.00
C ARG A 130 -6.90 -4.40 -6.57
N LEU A 131 -6.57 -3.11 -6.61
CA LEU A 131 -7.40 -2.10 -7.26
C LEU A 131 -7.59 -2.45 -8.75
N PRO A 132 -8.72 -2.06 -9.35
CA PRO A 132 -9.01 -2.35 -10.76
C PRO A 132 -8.20 -1.49 -11.73
N VAL A 133 -7.57 -0.42 -11.24
CA VAL A 133 -6.73 0.50 -12.00
C VAL A 133 -5.37 0.64 -11.32
N ASP A 134 -4.32 0.94 -12.08
CA ASP A 134 -2.94 0.97 -11.58
C ASP A 134 -2.53 2.28 -10.88
N LEU A 135 -3.45 3.27 -10.82
CA LEU A 135 -3.23 4.59 -10.24
C LEU A 135 -2.03 5.37 -10.84
N ALA A 136 -1.63 5.11 -12.10
CA ALA A 136 -0.53 5.83 -12.74
C ALA A 136 -0.75 7.36 -12.80
N GLY A 137 -1.98 7.80 -13.09
CA GLY A 137 -2.32 9.23 -13.09
C GLY A 137 -2.16 9.89 -11.71
N VAL A 138 -2.59 9.20 -10.65
CA VAL A 138 -2.40 9.65 -9.26
C VAL A 138 -0.92 9.73 -8.92
N ALA A 139 -0.12 8.73 -9.31
CA ALA A 139 1.33 8.74 -9.12
C ALA A 139 2.01 9.91 -9.81
N GLN A 140 1.68 10.18 -11.07
CA GLN A 140 2.23 11.33 -11.81
C GLN A 140 1.84 12.67 -11.18
N ASN A 141 0.59 12.82 -10.75
CA ASN A 141 0.13 14.05 -10.11
C ASN A 141 0.84 14.27 -8.76
N LEU A 142 0.98 13.22 -7.95
CA LEU A 142 1.66 13.30 -6.66
C LEU A 142 3.15 13.60 -6.81
N ALA A 143 3.82 12.99 -7.79
CA ALA A 143 5.22 13.27 -8.12
C ALA A 143 5.42 14.73 -8.59
N LYS A 144 4.48 15.30 -9.35
CA LYS A 144 4.52 16.72 -9.72
C LYS A 144 4.30 17.63 -8.51
N ALA A 145 3.39 17.26 -7.60
CA ALA A 145 3.02 18.10 -6.46
C ALA A 145 4.08 18.11 -5.35
N LEU A 146 4.65 16.95 -5.03
CA LEU A 146 5.55 16.78 -3.89
C LEU A 146 6.99 16.45 -4.29
N GLY A 147 7.22 15.96 -5.50
CA GLY A 147 8.50 15.40 -5.92
C GLY A 147 8.52 13.87 -5.85
N ALA A 148 9.56 13.28 -6.45
CA ALA A 148 9.81 11.85 -6.47
C ALA A 148 11.32 11.61 -6.68
N GLN A 149 12.13 11.89 -5.66
CA GLN A 149 13.58 11.76 -5.73
C GLN A 149 14.03 10.31 -5.87
N ASP A 150 13.40 9.39 -5.15
CA ASP A 150 13.75 7.97 -5.19
C ASP A 150 12.57 7.08 -4.78
N SER A 151 12.61 5.80 -5.13
CA SER A 151 11.68 4.77 -4.65
C SER A 151 12.40 3.80 -3.71
N PHE A 152 11.80 3.47 -2.57
CA PHE A 152 12.44 2.68 -1.51
C PHE A 152 11.46 1.77 -0.76
N GLY A 153 11.97 1.03 0.24
CA GLY A 153 11.22 0.04 1.02
C GLY A 153 11.36 -1.40 0.52
N ALA A 154 12.04 -1.58 -0.61
CA ALA A 154 12.47 -2.86 -1.12
C ALA A 154 13.77 -2.72 -1.93
N ASP A 155 14.64 -3.72 -1.89
CA ASP A 155 15.91 -3.77 -2.60
C ASP A 155 15.67 -3.87 -4.12
N LYS A 156 14.97 -4.92 -4.55
CA LYS A 156 14.68 -5.20 -5.97
C LYS A 156 13.33 -4.68 -6.46
N GLY A 157 12.39 -4.39 -5.55
CA GLY A 157 11.00 -4.13 -5.92
C GLY A 157 10.26 -5.39 -6.42
N ARG A 158 9.00 -5.24 -6.81
CA ARG A 158 8.12 -6.32 -7.31
C ARG A 158 7.28 -5.84 -8.48
N THR A 159 6.98 -6.75 -9.40
CA THR A 159 5.98 -6.52 -10.46
C THR A 159 4.59 -6.37 -9.88
N ALA A 160 3.66 -5.76 -10.63
CA ALA A 160 2.27 -5.62 -10.20
C ALA A 160 1.62 -6.99 -9.96
N GLU A 161 1.91 -7.98 -10.80
CA GLU A 161 1.41 -9.35 -10.69
C GLU A 161 1.88 -10.01 -9.39
N GLN A 162 3.17 -9.90 -9.07
CA GLN A 162 3.73 -10.41 -7.81
C GLN A 162 3.10 -9.76 -6.57
N LEU A 163 2.69 -8.49 -6.66
CA LEU A 163 2.03 -7.78 -5.57
C LEU A 163 0.57 -8.20 -5.40
N ARG A 164 -0.14 -8.46 -6.50
CA ARG A 164 -1.54 -8.94 -6.45
C ARG A 164 -1.64 -10.32 -5.81
N ASP A 165 -0.67 -11.18 -6.08
CA ASP A 165 -0.60 -12.53 -5.52
C ASP A 165 0.24 -12.63 -4.23
N TYR A 166 0.61 -11.47 -3.66
CA TYR A 166 1.55 -11.42 -2.56
C TYR A 166 1.06 -12.19 -1.33
N ARG A 167 1.97 -13.03 -0.83
CA ARG A 167 1.97 -13.62 0.50
C ARG A 167 3.43 -13.70 0.95
N TYR A 168 3.70 -13.41 2.22
CA TYR A 168 5.08 -13.40 2.72
C TYR A 168 5.70 -14.80 2.69
N MET A 169 4.95 -15.80 3.15
CA MET A 169 5.30 -17.21 3.03
C MET A 169 4.04 -18.02 2.69
N VAL A 170 4.24 -19.22 2.14
CA VAL A 170 3.14 -20.18 1.96
C VAL A 170 2.47 -20.46 3.30
N GLY A 171 1.15 -20.38 3.35
CA GLY A 171 0.36 -20.57 4.58
C GLY A 171 0.21 -19.33 5.46
N MET A 172 0.77 -18.18 5.06
CA MET A 172 0.52 -16.90 5.71
C MET A 172 -0.58 -16.09 5.00
N GLU A 173 -1.04 -15.06 5.68
CA GLU A 173 -2.16 -14.21 5.30
C GLU A 173 -1.89 -13.44 4.00
N SER A 174 -2.90 -13.43 3.15
CA SER A 174 -2.99 -12.68 1.90
C SER A 174 -3.83 -11.40 2.08
N PHE A 175 -4.06 -10.66 0.98
CA PHE A 175 -4.92 -9.47 1.01
C PHE A 175 -6.36 -9.75 1.46
N GLU A 176 -6.87 -10.96 1.18
CA GLU A 176 -8.24 -11.34 1.47
C GLU A 176 -8.43 -11.79 2.92
N ASP A 177 -7.34 -12.15 3.60
CA ASP A 177 -7.34 -12.58 4.99
C ASP A 177 -7.34 -11.34 5.89
N THR A 178 -8.54 -10.81 6.17
CA THR A 178 -8.73 -9.67 7.07
C THR A 178 -8.96 -10.11 8.51
N TYR A 179 -8.67 -9.25 9.48
CA TYR A 179 -9.30 -9.36 10.79
C TYR A 179 -10.82 -9.19 10.65
N ASP A 180 -11.58 -10.16 11.17
CA ASP A 180 -13.01 -10.00 11.41
C ASP A 180 -13.20 -9.45 12.83
N LEU A 181 -13.62 -8.20 12.91
CA LEU A 181 -13.74 -7.44 14.15
C LEU A 181 -15.18 -7.40 14.65
N GLY A 182 -16.04 -8.29 14.13
CA GLY A 182 -17.42 -8.44 14.53
C GLY A 182 -18.41 -7.64 13.68
N SER A 183 -19.69 -7.83 13.97
CA SER A 183 -20.79 -7.20 13.24
C SER A 183 -21.79 -6.50 14.17
N HIS A 184 -22.59 -5.62 13.59
CA HIS A 184 -23.63 -4.82 14.24
C HIS A 184 -25.01 -5.08 13.63
N ALA A 185 -26.04 -4.42 14.15
CA ALA A 185 -27.42 -4.55 13.66
C ALA A 185 -27.62 -3.93 12.26
N SER A 186 -26.87 -2.88 11.92
CA SER A 186 -26.89 -2.21 10.62
C SER A 186 -25.55 -1.52 10.34
N TYR A 187 -25.39 -1.00 9.13
CA TYR A 187 -24.27 -0.16 8.74
C TYR A 187 -24.15 1.10 9.62
N GLU A 188 -25.26 1.80 9.84
CA GLU A 188 -25.30 3.00 10.66
C GLU A 188 -24.93 2.70 12.12
N ALA A 189 -25.37 1.55 12.63
CA ALA A 189 -25.01 1.09 13.97
C ALA A 189 -23.50 0.81 14.08
N ALA A 190 -22.91 0.15 13.07
CA ALA A 190 -21.47 -0.10 13.03
C ALA A 190 -20.64 1.19 12.96
N VAL A 191 -20.98 2.10 12.04
CA VAL A 191 -20.31 3.41 11.92
C VAL A 191 -20.40 4.18 13.23
N LYS A 192 -21.59 4.25 13.85
CA LYS A 192 -21.80 4.96 15.11
C LYS A 192 -20.99 4.35 16.27
N ALA A 193 -20.93 3.01 16.36
CA ALA A 193 -20.17 2.33 17.39
C ALA A 193 -18.66 2.61 17.28
N VAL A 194 -18.10 2.44 16.08
CA VAL A 194 -16.68 2.73 15.79
C VAL A 194 -16.35 4.19 16.12
N GLU A 195 -17.16 5.13 15.63
CA GLU A 195 -16.91 6.56 15.85
C GLU A 195 -16.99 6.93 17.33
N ALA A 196 -17.98 6.42 18.07
CA ALA A 196 -18.10 6.66 19.50
C ALA A 196 -16.90 6.10 20.29
N ASN A 197 -16.41 4.91 19.94
CA ASN A 197 -15.28 4.29 20.63
C ASN A 197 -13.95 4.99 20.33
N LEU A 198 -13.74 5.43 19.08
CA LEU A 198 -12.59 6.26 18.72
C LEU A 198 -12.61 7.63 19.41
N GLN A 199 -13.80 8.24 19.57
CA GLN A 199 -13.95 9.49 20.32
C GLN A 199 -13.63 9.30 21.81
N LYS A 200 -14.07 8.19 22.41
CA LYS A 200 -13.80 7.82 23.80
C LYS A 200 -12.36 7.34 24.05
N LYS A 201 -11.57 7.21 22.99
CA LYS A 201 -10.21 6.69 23.00
C LYS A 201 -10.08 5.29 23.61
N VAL A 202 -11.01 4.39 23.26
CA VAL A 202 -10.99 3.00 23.75
C VAL A 202 -9.63 2.35 23.47
N GLY A 203 -9.03 1.76 24.51
CA GLY A 203 -7.69 1.14 24.43
C GLY A 203 -6.55 2.11 24.10
N GLY A 204 -6.79 3.43 24.14
CA GLY A 204 -5.84 4.45 23.70
C GLY A 204 -5.85 4.73 22.19
N ALA A 205 -6.71 4.06 21.41
CA ALA A 205 -6.87 4.32 19.98
C ALA A 205 -7.63 5.63 19.72
N ALA A 206 -7.32 6.36 18.65
CA ALA A 206 -8.03 7.61 18.32
C ALA A 206 -8.32 7.76 16.83
N LYS A 207 -9.36 8.52 16.48
CA LYS A 207 -9.70 8.81 15.08
C LYS A 207 -8.61 9.69 14.46
N VAL A 208 -8.05 9.27 13.32
CA VAL A 208 -7.23 10.10 12.42
C VAL A 208 -8.10 10.69 11.33
N PHE A 209 -8.90 9.85 10.67
CA PHE A 209 -9.85 10.27 9.64
C PHE A 209 -11.08 9.36 9.62
N ARG A 210 -12.12 9.83 8.95
CA ARG A 210 -13.28 9.06 8.47
C ARG A 210 -13.45 9.36 6.98
N LEU A 211 -13.65 8.33 6.18
CA LEU A 211 -13.93 8.45 4.75
C LEU A 211 -15.11 7.55 4.38
N ASP A 212 -16.23 8.17 4.04
CA ASP A 212 -17.40 7.44 3.54
C ASP A 212 -17.22 7.15 2.04
N LEU A 213 -17.52 5.92 1.64
CA LEU A 213 -17.38 5.39 0.29
C LEU A 213 -18.73 4.86 -0.21
N PRO A 214 -18.92 4.73 -1.55
CA PRO A 214 -20.14 4.16 -2.11
C PRO A 214 -20.44 2.76 -1.54
N GLY A 215 -21.73 2.37 -1.51
CA GLY A 215 -22.14 1.01 -1.13
C GLY A 215 -21.95 0.66 0.34
N GLN A 216 -22.41 1.55 1.24
CA GLN A 216 -22.39 1.35 2.70
C GLN A 216 -21.03 0.94 3.24
N ARG A 217 -19.99 1.70 2.87
CA ARG A 217 -18.63 1.51 3.36
C ARG A 217 -18.09 2.78 3.97
N THR A 218 -17.42 2.63 5.11
CA THR A 218 -16.71 3.72 5.76
C THR A 218 -15.35 3.24 6.20
N LEU A 219 -14.30 3.93 5.73
CA LEU A 219 -12.93 3.69 6.14
C LEU A 219 -12.54 4.67 7.25
N PHE A 220 -12.04 4.15 8.36
CA PHE A 220 -11.47 4.93 9.45
C PHE A 220 -9.97 4.77 9.51
N GLY A 221 -9.24 5.88 9.66
CA GLY A 221 -7.84 5.87 10.09
C GLY A 221 -7.78 5.85 11.60
N VAL A 222 -7.00 4.92 12.17
CA VAL A 222 -6.90 4.69 13.61
C VAL A 222 -5.48 4.95 14.08
N SER A 223 -5.30 5.96 14.92
CA SER A 223 -4.06 6.23 15.63
C SER A 223 -3.92 5.24 16.77
N ARG A 224 -2.71 4.70 16.95
CA ARG A 224 -2.34 3.86 18.09
C ARG A 224 -1.16 4.46 18.86
N ALA A 225 -0.97 5.77 18.73
CA ALA A 225 0.14 6.50 19.36
C ALA A 225 0.05 6.49 20.89
N GLN A 226 -1.17 6.48 21.44
CA GLN A 226 -1.46 6.53 22.87
C GLN A 226 -1.86 5.17 23.46
N VAL A 227 -1.67 4.09 22.70
CA VAL A 227 -1.93 2.73 23.18
C VAL A 227 -0.78 2.32 24.12
N THR A 228 -1.12 1.91 25.34
CA THR A 228 -0.13 1.58 26.38
C THR A 228 0.53 0.21 26.15
N ASP A 229 -0.20 -0.75 25.59
CA ASP A 229 0.36 -2.03 25.17
C ASP A 229 1.30 -1.82 23.97
N GLN A 230 2.60 -1.96 24.23
CA GLN A 230 3.65 -1.81 23.22
C GLN A 230 3.44 -2.70 21.99
N ARG A 231 2.82 -3.87 22.16
CA ARG A 231 2.55 -4.81 21.06
C ARG A 231 1.59 -4.23 20.02
N ALA A 232 0.79 -3.22 20.38
CA ALA A 232 -0.14 -2.53 19.50
C ALA A 232 0.19 -1.03 19.29
N ASN A 233 1.26 -0.52 19.89
CA ASN A 233 1.65 0.89 19.83
C ASN A 233 2.39 1.24 18.52
N ASP A 234 2.02 2.37 17.89
CA ASP A 234 2.62 2.81 16.63
C ASP A 234 4.14 3.05 16.72
N LYS A 235 4.62 3.67 17.80
CA LYS A 235 6.05 3.95 18.03
C LYS A 235 6.85 2.66 18.17
N HIS A 236 6.39 1.73 19.01
CA HIS A 236 7.11 0.50 19.28
C HIS A 236 7.23 -0.37 18.01
N ILE A 237 6.13 -0.52 17.27
CA ILE A 237 6.11 -1.32 16.05
C ILE A 237 6.94 -0.65 14.96
N LEU A 238 6.69 0.64 14.68
CA LEU A 238 7.32 1.30 13.54
C LEU A 238 8.71 1.83 13.89
N GLN A 239 8.79 2.89 14.72
CA GLN A 239 10.04 3.58 15.02
C GLN A 239 11.09 2.67 15.67
N ASP A 240 10.69 1.91 16.70
CA ASP A 240 11.65 1.17 17.54
C ASP A 240 12.05 -0.18 16.95
N THR A 241 11.27 -0.69 15.97
CA THR A 241 11.48 -2.03 15.41
C THR A 241 11.68 -2.04 13.90
N VAL A 242 10.69 -1.59 13.12
CA VAL A 242 10.72 -1.69 11.65
C VAL A 242 11.67 -0.66 11.05
N ASP A 243 11.52 0.61 11.41
CA ASP A 243 12.29 1.73 10.86
C ASP A 243 13.77 1.71 11.24
N GLN A 244 14.17 0.87 12.20
CA GLN A 244 15.59 0.58 12.49
C GLN A 244 16.29 -0.13 11.33
N LYS A 245 15.53 -0.65 10.36
CA LYS A 245 16.04 -1.31 9.15
C LYS A 245 16.13 -0.41 7.94
N PHE A 246 15.69 0.85 8.05
CA PHE A 246 15.60 1.76 6.92
C PHE A 246 16.30 3.10 7.20
N THR A 247 17.09 3.56 6.24
CA THR A 247 17.69 4.91 6.28
C THR A 247 16.63 5.99 6.05
N VAL A 248 15.76 5.78 5.05
CA VAL A 248 14.56 6.60 4.82
C VAL A 248 13.40 5.98 5.59
N LYS A 249 12.74 6.75 6.45
CA LYS A 249 11.71 6.25 7.34
C LYS A 249 10.41 5.96 6.60
N THR A 250 9.75 4.90 7.04
CA THR A 250 8.55 4.36 6.42
C THR A 250 7.28 4.88 7.09
N THR A 251 7.35 6.03 7.76
CA THR A 251 6.25 6.67 8.51
C THR A 251 4.93 6.75 7.73
N ALA A 252 4.96 6.90 6.40
CA ALA A 252 3.78 6.87 5.53
C ALA A 252 2.98 5.54 5.61
N TYR A 253 3.57 4.46 6.12
CA TYR A 253 2.91 3.20 6.43
C TYR A 253 1.72 3.35 7.38
N LEU A 254 1.73 4.38 8.23
CA LEU A 254 0.67 4.67 9.18
C LEU A 254 -0.37 5.63 8.57
N PRO A 255 -1.60 5.70 9.11
CA PRO A 255 -2.15 4.90 10.22
C PRO A 255 -2.61 3.50 9.79
N TYR A 256 -2.98 2.67 10.76
CA TYR A 256 -3.80 1.47 10.48
C TYR A 256 -5.23 1.89 10.17
N THR A 257 -5.95 1.04 9.45
CA THR A 257 -7.31 1.31 9.00
C THR A 257 -8.30 0.27 9.46
N LEU A 258 -9.53 0.72 9.69
CA LEU A 258 -10.68 -0.10 10.03
C LEU A 258 -11.80 0.23 9.04
N LEU A 259 -12.34 -0.80 8.40
CA LEU A 259 -13.37 -0.70 7.37
C LEU A 259 -14.70 -1.21 7.94
N VAL A 260 -15.70 -0.35 7.97
CA VAL A 260 -17.10 -0.78 8.06
C VAL A 260 -17.58 -1.10 6.65
N ASP A 261 -18.08 -2.32 6.44
CA ASP A 261 -18.62 -2.81 5.16
C ASP A 261 -19.98 -3.47 5.40
N GLY A 262 -21.05 -2.78 5.01
CA GLY A 262 -22.39 -3.10 5.47
C GLY A 262 -22.43 -3.10 7.02
N LYS A 263 -22.85 -4.20 7.62
CA LYS A 263 -22.92 -4.34 9.09
C LYS A 263 -21.62 -4.85 9.74
N SER A 264 -20.63 -5.26 8.95
CA SER A 264 -19.42 -5.91 9.45
C SER A 264 -18.26 -4.93 9.54
N VAL A 265 -17.38 -5.18 10.51
CA VAL A 265 -16.19 -4.37 10.73
C VAL A 265 -14.95 -5.22 10.48
N LYS A 266 -14.05 -4.74 9.63
CA LYS A 266 -12.84 -5.48 9.21
C LYS A 266 -11.61 -4.58 9.30
N ALA A 267 -10.44 -5.20 9.39
CA ALA A 267 -9.17 -4.52 9.21
C ALA A 267 -8.19 -5.42 8.46
N GLN A 268 -7.22 -4.85 7.76
CA GLN A 268 -6.18 -5.66 7.14
C GLN A 268 -5.39 -6.42 8.20
N HIS A 269 -5.13 -7.70 7.96
CA HIS A 269 -4.32 -8.48 8.88
C HIS A 269 -2.89 -7.94 8.93
N MET A 270 -2.34 -7.76 10.15
CA MET A 270 -1.03 -7.14 10.32
C MET A 270 0.07 -7.88 9.54
N ARG A 271 0.05 -9.22 9.54
CA ARG A 271 1.10 -10.01 8.89
C ARG A 271 1.15 -9.75 7.38
N PHE A 272 -0.01 -9.74 6.72
CA PHE A 272 -0.10 -9.34 5.31
C PHE A 272 0.35 -7.88 5.12
N ARG A 273 -0.27 -6.95 5.85
CA ARG A 273 -0.04 -5.51 5.68
C ARG A 273 1.42 -5.12 5.92
N MET A 274 2.01 -5.60 7.02
CA MET A 274 3.39 -5.31 7.35
C MET A 274 4.34 -5.88 6.29
N ALA A 275 4.12 -7.12 5.88
CA ALA A 275 4.99 -7.78 4.93
C ALA A 275 4.85 -7.23 3.51
N VAL A 276 3.66 -6.84 3.06
CA VAL A 276 3.51 -6.28 1.70
C VAL A 276 4.14 -4.89 1.62
N TRP A 277 4.15 -4.11 2.70
CA TRP A 277 4.76 -2.78 2.71
C TRP A 277 6.25 -2.77 3.13
N HIS A 278 6.73 -3.84 3.76
CA HIS A 278 8.14 -4.01 4.13
C HIS A 278 8.62 -5.42 3.76
N PRO A 279 8.63 -5.73 2.47
CA PRO A 279 8.83 -7.09 2.00
C PRO A 279 10.20 -7.71 2.31
N ASP A 280 11.19 -6.87 2.59
CA ASP A 280 12.56 -7.31 2.86
C ASP A 280 12.85 -7.38 4.38
N LEU A 281 11.83 -7.19 5.22
CA LEU A 281 11.95 -7.51 6.63
C LEU A 281 12.21 -9.01 6.81
N THR A 282 13.20 -9.31 7.63
CA THR A 282 13.58 -10.69 7.92
C THR A 282 12.71 -11.30 9.02
N MET A 283 12.72 -12.63 9.12
CA MET A 283 12.09 -13.36 10.23
C MET A 283 12.58 -12.90 11.61
N VAL A 284 13.81 -12.38 11.72
CA VAL A 284 14.33 -11.81 12.97
C VAL A 284 13.51 -10.58 13.38
N THR A 285 13.16 -9.71 12.42
CA THR A 285 12.36 -8.52 12.72
C THR A 285 10.91 -8.89 12.98
N PHE A 286 10.34 -9.83 12.20
CA PHE A 286 8.99 -10.34 12.47
C PHE A 286 8.89 -11.06 13.82
N GLY A 287 9.94 -11.76 14.26
CA GLY A 287 9.99 -12.38 15.58
C GLY A 287 9.84 -11.37 16.72
N LYS A 288 10.38 -10.16 16.58
CA LYS A 288 10.19 -9.07 17.55
C LYS A 288 8.74 -8.58 17.62
N LEU A 289 7.96 -8.79 16.56
CA LEU A 289 6.56 -8.38 16.43
C LEU A 289 5.60 -9.57 16.51
N MET A 290 6.05 -10.74 16.97
CA MET A 290 5.26 -11.98 16.87
C MET A 290 3.90 -11.91 17.58
N SER A 291 3.82 -11.12 18.66
CA SER A 291 2.62 -10.93 19.47
C SER A 291 1.78 -9.72 19.05
N SER A 292 2.31 -8.86 18.18
CA SER A 292 1.61 -7.67 17.70
C SER A 292 0.33 -7.96 16.91
N PRO A 293 0.26 -8.98 16.03
CA PRO A 293 -0.98 -9.28 15.30
C PRO A 293 -2.18 -9.49 16.22
N GLY A 294 -2.01 -10.29 17.28
CA GLY A 294 -3.09 -10.56 18.25
C GLY A 294 -3.46 -9.33 19.07
N ALA A 295 -2.47 -8.57 19.55
CA ALA A 295 -2.72 -7.35 20.33
C ALA A 295 -3.44 -6.26 19.50
N ILE A 296 -3.12 -6.16 18.21
CA ILE A 296 -3.79 -5.23 17.29
C ILE A 296 -5.21 -5.69 16.98
N GLU A 297 -5.42 -6.98 16.74
CA GLU A 297 -6.77 -7.52 16.56
C GLU A 297 -7.63 -7.23 17.79
N GLU A 298 -7.11 -7.48 18.99
CA GLU A 298 -7.83 -7.21 20.24
C GLU A 298 -8.18 -5.72 20.39
N LEU A 299 -7.20 -4.82 20.19
CA LEU A 299 -7.45 -3.39 20.23
C LEU A 299 -8.52 -2.95 19.21
N LEU A 300 -8.41 -3.39 17.96
CA LEU A 300 -9.34 -3.01 16.91
C LEU A 300 -10.73 -3.64 17.10
N ALA A 301 -10.82 -4.82 17.72
CA ALA A 301 -12.08 -5.43 18.12
C ALA A 301 -12.78 -4.63 19.23
N GLN A 302 -12.01 -4.13 20.22
CA GLN A 302 -12.55 -3.22 21.24
C GLN A 302 -13.08 -1.92 20.60
N VAL A 303 -12.33 -1.35 19.65
CA VAL A 303 -12.76 -0.16 18.89
C VAL A 303 -14.02 -0.44 18.07
N SER A 304 -14.08 -1.59 17.39
CA SER A 304 -15.24 -2.02 16.60
C SER A 304 -16.52 -2.08 17.44
N GLY A 305 -16.42 -2.60 18.67
CA GLY A 305 -17.58 -2.83 19.54
C GLY A 305 -18.59 -3.86 18.99
N GLY A 306 -18.22 -4.57 17.91
CA GLY A 306 -19.04 -5.59 17.27
C GLY A 306 -19.02 -6.90 18.06
N LYS A 307 -20.06 -7.72 17.86
CA LYS A 307 -20.10 -9.08 18.40
C LYS A 307 -19.43 -10.00 17.37
N LYS A 308 -18.48 -10.85 17.82
CA LYS A 308 -18.01 -11.97 17.00
C LYS A 308 -19.17 -12.96 16.87
N GLU A 309 -19.51 -13.37 15.65
CA GLU A 309 -20.47 -14.46 15.49
C GLU A 309 -19.84 -15.73 16.06
N SER A 310 -20.44 -16.27 17.12
CA SER A 310 -20.05 -17.58 17.65
C SER A 310 -20.51 -18.63 16.65
N PHE A 311 -19.60 -19.17 15.85
CA PHE A 311 -19.89 -20.40 15.13
C PHE A 311 -19.96 -21.53 16.16
N SER A 312 -21.16 -22.06 16.40
CA SER A 312 -21.29 -23.41 16.92
C SER A 312 -20.75 -24.33 15.84
N PHE A 313 -19.64 -25.00 16.13
CA PHE A 313 -19.30 -26.24 15.44
C PHE A 313 -20.29 -27.34 15.84
#